data_AF-A0A3R9HJH6-F1
#
_entry.id   AF-A0A3R9HJH6-F1
#
_cell.length_a   1.000
_cell.length_b   1.000
_cell.length_c   1.000
_cell.angle_alpha   90.00
_cell.angle_beta   90.00
_cell.angle_gamma   90.00
#
_symmetry.space_group_name_H-M   'P 1'
#
loop_
_entity.id
_entity.type
_entity.pdbx_description
1 polymer ?
#
loop_
_entity_poly.entity_id
_entity_poly.type
_entity_poly.pdbx_seq_one_letter_code
_entity_poly.pdbx_strand_id
1 'polypeptide(L)'
;MSTVKSDLNIAQTYATQLKNACQSLTAIAAASQDDLTTLQGNNKAHQCLTKDQNLASQITAAVTLTSERLHSVASDFEALDEAGANGFRSHT
;
A
#
# COMPACT_ATOMS: atom_id res chain seq x y z
N MET A 1 29.54 9.42 -15.38
CA MET A 1 28.39 8.51 -15.56
C MET A 1 27.63 8.55 -14.24
N SER A 2 26.47 9.17 -14.21
CA SER A 2 25.68 9.34 -12.98
C SER A 2 25.11 7.98 -12.61
N THR A 3 25.47 7.44 -11.44
CA THR A 3 24.91 6.18 -10.94
C THR A 3 23.41 6.37 -10.78
N VAL A 4 22.61 5.59 -11.50
CA VAL A 4 21.16 5.53 -11.25
C VAL A 4 21.00 4.71 -9.97
N LYS A 5 21.20 5.36 -8.83
CA LYS A 5 21.05 4.73 -7.53
C LYS A 5 19.60 4.87 -7.10
N SER A 6 18.88 3.75 -7.03
CA SER A 6 17.61 3.69 -6.32
C SER A 6 17.91 3.88 -4.83
N ASP A 7 17.34 4.91 -4.19
CA ASP A 7 17.42 5.08 -2.74
C ASP A 7 16.49 4.06 -2.07
N LEU A 8 16.92 2.80 -2.06
CA LEU A 8 16.17 1.65 -1.56
C LEU A 8 15.67 1.88 -0.12
N ASN A 9 16.48 2.55 0.70
CA ASN A 9 16.13 2.90 2.06
C ASN A 9 14.93 3.86 2.14
N ILE A 10 14.88 4.85 1.23
CA ILE A 10 13.77 5.81 1.13
C ILE A 10 12.52 5.11 0.59
N ALA A 11 12.66 4.27 -0.44
CA ALA A 11 11.54 3.50 -0.98
C ALA A 11 10.95 2.55 0.08
N GLN A 12 11.77 1.77 0.76
CA GLN A 12 11.35 0.89 1.86
C GLN A 12 10.66 1.66 2.99
N THR A 13 11.20 2.82 3.35
CA THR A 13 10.63 3.70 4.37
C THR A 13 9.22 4.14 3.99
N TYR A 14 9.01 4.63 2.77
CA TYR A 14 7.69 5.05 2.31
C TYR A 14 6.73 3.87 2.14
N ALA A 15 7.15 2.74 1.59
CA ALA A 15 6.33 1.54 1.48
C ALA A 15 5.83 1.07 2.85
N THR A 16 6.70 1.08 3.86
CA THR A 16 6.37 0.70 5.24
C THR A 16 5.41 1.69 5.88
N GLN A 17 5.65 2.99 5.72
CA GLN A 17 4.75 4.02 6.23
C GLN A 17 3.35 3.94 5.61
N LEU A 18 3.27 3.73 4.28
CA LEU A 18 2.01 3.55 3.57
C LEU A 18 1.25 2.31 4.06
N LYS A 19 1.96 1.19 4.26
CA LYS A 19 1.38 -0.04 4.80
C LYS A 19 0.82 0.18 6.21
N ASN A 20 1.58 0.81 7.09
CA ASN A 20 1.15 1.09 8.47
C ASN A 20 -0.04 2.04 8.51
N ALA A 21 -0.05 3.10 7.68
CA ALA A 21 -1.18 4.02 7.58
C ALA A 21 -2.47 3.31 7.14
N CYS A 22 -2.37 2.35 6.21
CA CYS A 22 -3.52 1.58 5.74
C CYS A 22 -4.03 0.56 6.77
N GLN A 23 -3.15 0.00 7.59
CA GLN A 23 -3.56 -0.84 8.72
C GLN A 23 -4.44 -0.07 9.70
N SER A 24 -4.07 1.18 10.02
CA SER A 24 -4.89 2.07 10.85
C SER A 24 -6.27 2.34 10.23
N LEU A 25 -6.36 2.42 8.90
CA LEU A 25 -7.62 2.60 8.18
C LEU A 25 -8.55 1.39 8.31
N THR A 26 -8.00 0.17 8.23
CA THR A 26 -8.77 -1.08 8.40
C THR A 26 -9.10 -1.41 9.85
N ALA A 27 -8.35 -0.86 10.80
CA ALA A 27 -8.61 -1.03 12.23
C ALA A 27 -9.82 -0.22 12.72
N ILE A 28 -10.35 0.69 11.89
CA ILE A 28 -11.60 1.38 12.17
C ILE A 28 -12.71 0.32 12.19
N ALA A 29 -13.26 0.08 13.38
CA ALA A 29 -14.34 -0.87 13.57
C ALA A 29 -15.56 -0.46 12.76
N ALA A 30 -16.30 -1.45 12.25
CA ALA A 30 -17.57 -1.22 11.59
C ALA A 30 -18.51 -0.46 12.55
N ALA A 31 -19.12 0.62 12.07
CA ALA A 31 -20.06 1.38 12.89
C ALA A 31 -21.27 0.50 13.25
N SER A 32 -21.76 0.65 14.49
CA SER A 32 -22.94 -0.08 14.95
C SER A 32 -24.15 0.24 14.08
N GLN A 33 -24.87 -0.79 13.69
CA GLN A 33 -26.10 -0.70 12.93
C GLN A 33 -27.30 -0.68 13.90
N ASP A 34 -28.24 0.24 13.68
CA ASP A 34 -29.53 0.22 14.39
C ASP A 34 -30.50 -0.71 13.64
N ASP A 35 -30.72 -1.89 14.20
CA ASP A 35 -31.62 -2.91 13.67
C ASP A 35 -33.04 -2.84 14.27
N LEU A 36 -33.26 -2.00 15.29
CA LEU A 36 -34.54 -1.93 16.00
C LEU A 36 -35.60 -1.17 15.19
N THR A 37 -35.18 -0.18 14.40
CA THR A 37 -36.11 0.63 13.60
C THR A 37 -35.98 0.34 12.10
N THR A 38 -37.10 0.08 11.43
CA THR A 38 -37.18 -0.25 9.99
C THR A 38 -37.45 0.98 9.12
N LEU A 39 -37.15 2.17 9.62
CA LEU A 39 -37.31 3.41 8.87
C LEU A 39 -36.41 3.37 7.63
N GLN A 40 -36.88 3.90 6.49
CA GLN A 40 -36.08 3.93 5.25
C GLN A 40 -34.70 4.57 5.43
N GLY A 41 -34.56 5.51 6.38
CA GLY A 41 -33.27 6.11 6.74
C GLY A 41 -32.26 5.10 7.28
N ASN A 42 -32.70 4.13 8.08
CA ASN A 42 -31.80 3.11 8.67
C ASN A 42 -31.25 2.17 7.61
N ASN A 43 -32.10 1.69 6.71
CA ASN A 43 -31.65 0.86 5.59
C ASN A 43 -30.62 1.60 4.71
N LYS A 44 -30.82 2.92 4.48
CA LYS A 44 -29.85 3.75 3.76
C LYS A 44 -28.53 3.92 4.54
N ALA A 45 -28.62 4.12 5.86
CA ALA A 45 -27.45 4.23 6.72
C ALA A 45 -26.63 2.93 6.71
N HIS A 46 -27.27 1.77 6.87
CA HIS A 46 -26.62 0.45 6.78
C HIS A 46 -25.91 0.26 5.45
N GLN A 47 -26.57 0.57 4.33
CA GLN A 47 -25.96 0.48 3.00
C GLN A 47 -24.74 1.41 2.86
N CYS A 48 -24.80 2.61 3.42
CA CYS A 48 -23.68 3.56 3.42
C CYS A 48 -22.50 2.99 4.21
N LEU A 49 -22.75 2.53 5.44
CA LEU A 49 -21.73 1.93 6.30
C LEU A 49 -21.05 0.73 5.65
N THR A 50 -21.81 -0.14 4.99
CA THR A 50 -21.24 -1.26 4.23
C THR A 50 -20.37 -0.78 3.06
N LYS A 51 -20.80 0.25 2.31
CA LYS A 51 -20.00 0.82 1.22
C LYS A 51 -18.71 1.45 1.73
N ASP A 52 -18.77 2.17 2.84
CA ASP A 52 -17.61 2.81 3.46
C ASP A 52 -16.58 1.76 3.91
N GLN A 53 -17.04 0.68 4.56
CA GLN A 53 -16.17 -0.44 4.95
C GLN A 53 -15.52 -1.13 3.74
N ASN A 54 -16.30 -1.36 2.68
CA ASN A 54 -15.79 -1.94 1.44
C ASN A 54 -14.79 -1.02 0.72
N LEU A 55 -15.02 0.29 0.75
CA LEU A 55 -14.09 1.26 0.18
C LEU A 55 -12.77 1.29 0.97
N ALA A 56 -12.84 1.30 2.31
CA ALA A 56 -11.65 1.23 3.17
C ALA A 56 -10.83 -0.04 2.87
N SER A 57 -11.50 -1.19 2.73
CA SER A 57 -10.85 -2.44 2.36
C SER A 57 -10.15 -2.38 0.99
N GLN A 58 -10.82 -1.80 -0.02
CA GLN A 58 -10.25 -1.64 -1.36
C GLN A 58 -9.05 -0.69 -1.37
N ILE A 59 -9.11 0.43 -0.66
CA ILE A 59 -7.99 1.37 -0.51
C ILE A 59 -6.81 0.65 0.12
N THR A 60 -7.02 -0.08 1.22
CA THR A 60 -5.93 -0.79 1.90
C THR A 60 -5.31 -1.87 1.02
N ALA A 61 -6.11 -2.62 0.25
CA ALA A 61 -5.59 -3.59 -0.69
C ALA A 61 -4.73 -2.93 -1.77
N ALA A 62 -5.20 -1.83 -2.36
CA ALA A 62 -4.49 -1.10 -3.42
C ALA A 62 -3.17 -0.49 -2.91
N VAL A 63 -3.17 0.10 -1.72
CA VAL A 63 -1.96 0.68 -1.13
C VAL A 63 -0.97 -0.40 -0.71
N THR A 64 -1.44 -1.51 -0.15
CA THR A 64 -0.56 -2.64 0.20
C THR A 64 0.14 -3.18 -1.04
N LEU A 65 -0.60 -3.43 -2.12
CA LEU A 65 -0.03 -3.85 -3.41
C LEU A 65 0.96 -2.82 -3.96
N THR A 66 0.66 -1.53 -3.82
CA THR A 66 1.56 -0.46 -4.28
C THR A 66 2.85 -0.45 -3.47
N SER A 67 2.78 -0.60 -2.14
CA SER A 67 3.95 -0.71 -1.26
C SER A 67 4.82 -1.93 -1.62
N GLU A 68 4.21 -3.08 -1.90
CA GLU A 68 4.92 -4.29 -2.34
C GLU A 68 5.63 -4.07 -3.68
N ARG A 69 4.94 -3.44 -4.65
CA ARG A 69 5.53 -3.09 -5.95
C ARG A 69 6.68 -2.11 -5.82
N LEU A 70 6.53 -1.07 -5.00
CA LEU A 70 7.59 -0.09 -4.75
C LEU A 70 8.83 -0.78 -4.17
N HIS A 71 8.63 -1.72 -3.22
CA HIS A 71 9.71 -2.52 -2.66
C HIS A 71 10.41 -3.39 -3.72
N SER A 72 9.62 -4.11 -4.52
CA SER A 72 10.15 -4.97 -5.59
C SER A 72 10.96 -4.17 -6.60
N VAL A 73 10.41 -3.06 -7.11
CA VAL A 73 11.08 -2.23 -8.11
C VAL A 73 12.39 -1.65 -7.54
N ALA A 74 12.38 -1.21 -6.28
CA ALA A 74 13.60 -0.72 -5.64
C ALA A 74 14.69 -1.81 -5.60
N SER A 75 14.31 -3.04 -5.23
CA SER A 75 15.22 -4.20 -5.21
C SER A 75 15.72 -4.56 -6.61
N ASP A 76 14.87 -4.50 -7.62
CA ASP A 76 15.24 -4.79 -9.02
C ASP A 76 16.26 -3.76 -9.55
N PHE A 77 16.11 -2.49 -9.19
CA PHE A 77 17.08 -1.45 -9.53
C PHE A 77 18.44 -1.68 -8.86
N GLU A 78 18.47 -2.12 -7.59
CA GLU A 78 19.72 -2.45 -6.89
C GLU A 78 20.43 -3.64 -7.55
N ALA A 79 19.70 -4.71 -7.85
CA ALA A 79 20.24 -5.88 -8.55
C ALA A 79 20.80 -5.53 -9.93
N LEU A 80 20.14 -4.62 -10.67
CA LEU A 80 20.61 -4.13 -11.96
C LEU A 80 21.89 -3.29 -11.83
N ASP A 81 21.99 -2.43 -10.82
CA ASP A 81 23.19 -1.63 -10.55
C ASP A 81 24.39 -2.54 -10.20
N GLU A 82 24.18 -3.56 -9.35
CA GLU A 82 25.20 -4.56 -9.00
C GLU A 82 25.66 -5.37 -10.23
N ALA A 83 24.72 -5.83 -11.06
CA ALA A 83 25.03 -6.56 -12.29
C ALA A 83 25.84 -5.70 -13.28
N GLY A 84 25.45 -4.43 -13.46
CA GLY A 84 26.17 -3.47 -14.28
C GLY A 84 27.59 -3.23 -13.77
N ALA A 85 27.73 -2.97 -12.47
CA ALA A 85 29.04 -2.75 -11.83
C ALA A 85 29.97 -3.97 -11.98
N ASN A 86 29.46 -5.19 -11.77
CA ASN A 86 30.24 -6.41 -11.97
C ASN A 86 30.64 -6.62 -13.44
N GLY A 87 29.76 -6.30 -14.39
CA GLY A 87 30.07 -6.34 -15.82
C GLY A 87 31.24 -5.42 -16.19
N PHE A 88 31.31 -4.22 -15.64
CA PHE A 88 32.43 -3.30 -15.88
C PHE A 88 33.74 -3.76 -15.21
N ARG A 89 33.67 -4.38 -14.02
CA ARG A 89 34.85 -4.90 -13.29
C ARG A 89 35.45 -6.16 -13.91
N SER A 90 34.65 -6.92 -14.66
CA SER A 90 35.11 -8.14 -15.37
C SER A 90 35.96 -7.85 -16.61
N HIS A 91 36.02 -6.59 -17.07
CA HIS A 91 36.69 -6.19 -18.31
C HIS A 91 37.91 -5.27 -18.10
N THR A 92 38.39 -5.13 -16.86
CA THR A 92 39.64 -4.44 -16.48
C THR A 92 40.60 -5.40 -15.82
#